data_AF-A0A2D6X4X0-F1
#
_entry.id   AF-A0A2D6X4X0-F1
#
_cell.length_a   1.000
_cell.length_b   1.000
_cell.length_c   1.000
_cell.angle_alpha   90.00
_cell.angle_beta   90.00
_cell.angle_gamma   90.00
#
_symmetry.space_group_name_H-M   'P 1'
#
loop_
_entity.id
_entity.type
_entity.pdbx_description
1 polymer ?
#
loop_
_entity_poly.entity_id
_entity_poly.type
_entity_poly.pdbx_seq_one_letter_code
_entity_poly.pdbx_strand_id
1 'polypeptide(L)'
;MSDKIHPLHWSYKKLLRKGIRIKPKNMSYLNISDQDAQDTLTNIALDIFVDCTNAGIPFQDALTAIYLSGLDHGVNGRKKHV
;
A
#
# COMPACT_ATOMS: atom_id res chain seq x y z
N MET A 1 7.93 -9.26 24.36
CA MET A 1 6.76 -9.96 23.80
C MET A 1 6.66 -9.55 22.34
N SER A 2 6.53 -10.50 21.42
CA SER A 2 6.77 -10.28 19.99
C SER A 2 5.61 -9.50 19.34
N ASP A 3 5.86 -8.26 18.92
CA ASP A 3 4.96 -7.43 18.08
C ASP A 3 4.89 -7.99 16.65
N LYS A 4 4.38 -9.20 16.49
CA LYS A 4 4.17 -9.82 15.18
C LYS A 4 2.78 -9.45 14.71
N ILE A 5 2.72 -8.60 13.69
CA ILE A 5 1.50 -8.32 12.94
C ILE A 5 1.04 -9.64 12.33
N HIS A 6 -0.08 -10.18 12.83
CA HIS A 6 -0.65 -11.40 12.30
C HIS A 6 -1.57 -11.09 11.11
N PRO A 7 -1.39 -11.76 9.96
CA PRO A 7 -2.26 -11.56 8.82
C PRO A 7 -3.70 -11.96 9.14
N LEU A 8 -4.66 -11.26 8.55
CA LEU A 8 -6.08 -11.55 8.74
C LEU A 8 -6.41 -12.98 8.29
N HIS A 9 -7.08 -13.73 9.16
CA HIS A 9 -7.51 -15.10 8.89
C HIS A 9 -8.42 -15.17 7.64
N TRP A 10 -8.36 -16.27 6.89
CA TRP A 10 -9.02 -16.43 5.60
C TRP A 10 -10.54 -16.21 5.66
N SER A 11 -11.18 -16.56 6.78
CA SER A 11 -12.62 -16.37 7.00
C SER A 11 -13.01 -14.89 6.97
N TYR A 12 -12.16 -14.02 7.51
CA TYR A 12 -12.36 -12.57 7.49
C TYR A 12 -12.17 -11.99 6.08
N LYS A 13 -11.15 -12.46 5.33
CA LYS A 13 -10.94 -12.07 3.93
C LYS A 13 -12.14 -12.39 3.04
N LYS A 14 -12.78 -13.55 3.26
CA LYS A 14 -13.99 -13.96 2.52
C LYS A 14 -15.19 -13.04 2.79
N LEU A 15 -15.31 -12.51 4.00
CA LEU A 15 -16.39 -11.61 4.40
C LEU A 15 -16.17 -10.19 3.86
N LEU A 16 -14.92 -9.70 3.89
CA LEU A 16 -14.54 -8.44 3.23
C LEU A 16 -14.88 -8.44 1.74
N ARG A 17 -14.61 -9.55 1.03
CA ARG A 17 -14.96 -9.72 -0.39
C ARG A 17 -16.47 -9.63 -0.66
N LYS A 18 -17.30 -9.94 0.33
CA LYS A 18 -18.77 -9.82 0.26
C LYS A 18 -19.28 -8.44 0.73
N GLY A 19 -18.39 -7.50 1.02
CA GLY A 19 -18.75 -6.17 1.54
C GLY A 19 -19.11 -6.15 3.03
N ILE A 20 -19.01 -7.28 3.73
CA ILE A 20 -19.32 -7.36 5.16
C ILE A 20 -18.08 -6.93 5.95
N ARG A 21 -18.10 -5.70 6.47
CA ARG A 21 -17.07 -5.19 7.38
C ARG A 21 -17.38 -5.62 8.82
N ILE A 22 -16.70 -6.66 9.29
CA ILE A 22 -16.69 -6.99 10.73
C ILE A 22 -15.75 -6.01 11.41
N LYS A 23 -16.22 -5.33 12.47
CA LYS A 23 -15.34 -4.58 13.37
C LYS A 23 -14.61 -5.58 14.28
N PRO A 24 -13.31 -5.83 14.11
CA PRO A 24 -12.60 -6.74 15.00
C PRO A 24 -12.69 -6.22 16.45
N LYS A 25 -13.07 -7.11 17.38
CA LYS A 25 -13.11 -6.84 18.82
C LYS A 25 -11.74 -7.20 19.42
N ASN A 26 -11.29 -6.44 20.42
CA ASN A 26 -9.99 -6.62 21.11
C ASN A 26 -8.75 -6.57 20.19
N MET A 27 -8.79 -5.76 19.14
CA MET A 27 -7.66 -5.54 18.23
C MET A 27 -7.23 -4.08 18.27
N SER A 28 -5.93 -3.84 18.39
CA SER A 28 -5.35 -2.49 18.27
C SER A 28 -5.37 -2.07 16.80
N TYR A 29 -5.89 -0.87 16.53
CA TYR A 29 -5.86 -0.27 15.19
C TYR A 29 -4.58 0.56 15.06
N LEU A 30 -3.81 0.31 14.01
CA LEU A 30 -2.75 1.21 13.59
C LEU A 30 -3.39 2.27 12.68
N ASN A 31 -3.49 3.49 13.19
CA ASN A 31 -3.84 4.63 12.36
C ASN A 31 -2.57 5.08 11.64
N ILE A 32 -2.53 4.88 10.32
CA ILE A 32 -1.43 5.36 9.49
C ILE A 32 -1.74 6.83 9.21
N SER A 33 -0.84 7.72 9.62
CA SER A 33 -0.99 9.15 9.32
C SER A 33 -0.97 9.36 7.80
N ASP A 34 -1.71 10.36 7.31
CA ASP A 34 -1.64 10.76 5.90
C ASP A 34 -0.20 11.13 5.50
N GLN A 35 0.57 11.68 6.45
CA GLN A 35 1.99 11.98 6.25
C GLN A 35 2.82 10.70 6.05
N ASP A 36 2.64 9.68 6.91
CA ASP A 36 3.38 8.42 6.78
C ASP A 36 3.04 7.70 5.48
N ALA A 37 1.77 7.79 5.04
CA ALA A 37 1.34 7.28 3.75
C ALA A 37 2.00 8.02 2.57
N GLN A 38 2.17 9.34 2.68
CA GLN A 38 2.85 10.14 1.67
C GLN A 38 4.35 9.84 1.62
N ASP A 39 4.99 9.72 2.78
CA ASP A 39 6.43 9.44 2.89
C ASP A 39 6.75 8.06 2.30
N THR A 40 5.92 7.06 2.60
CA THR A 40 6.08 5.70 2.02
C THR A 40 5.91 5.69 0.51
N LEU A 41 4.92 6.40 -0.04
CA LEU A 41 4.75 6.54 -1.50
C LEU A 41 5.94 7.25 -2.15
N THR A 42 6.47 8.28 -1.50
CA THR A 42 7.63 9.03 -2.00
C THR A 42 8.87 8.13 -2.03
N ASN A 43 9.11 7.34 -0.99
CA ASN A 43 10.23 6.41 -0.93
C ASN A 43 10.14 5.35 -2.04
N ILE A 44 8.95 4.78 -2.28
CA ILE A 44 8.74 3.82 -3.38
C ILE A 44 9.06 4.46 -4.74
N ALA A 45 8.62 5.70 -4.97
CA ALA A 45 8.91 6.40 -6.22
C ALA A 45 10.41 6.64 -6.41
N LEU A 46 11.12 6.99 -5.34
CA LEU A 46 12.57 7.17 -5.36
C LEU A 46 13.32 5.87 -5.63
N ASP A 47 12.91 4.76 -5.00
CA ASP A 47 13.54 3.45 -5.23
C ASP A 47 13.39 3.02 -6.70
N ILE A 48 12.17 3.12 -7.26
CA ILE A 48 11.93 2.82 -8.68
C ILE A 48 12.80 3.72 -9.58
N PHE A 49 12.88 5.02 -9.26
CA PHE A 49 13.69 5.95 -10.03
C PHE A 49 15.18 5.61 -10.01
N VAL A 50 15.71 5.26 -8.84
CA VAL A 50 17.12 4.86 -8.65
C VAL A 50 17.40 3.58 -9.41
N ASP A 51 16.54 2.57 -9.29
CA ASP A 51 16.69 1.30 -10.01
C ASP A 51 16.67 1.50 -11.53
N CYS A 52 15.72 2.31 -12.04
CA CYS A 52 15.65 2.61 -13.47
C CYS A 52 16.88 3.39 -13.96
N THR A 53 17.35 4.36 -13.19
CA THR A 53 18.52 5.17 -13.53
C THR A 53 19.77 4.30 -13.56
N ASN A 54 19.95 3.43 -12.57
CA ASN A 54 21.08 2.49 -12.50
C ASN A 54 21.04 1.45 -13.63
N ALA A 55 19.84 1.06 -14.09
CA ALA A 55 19.65 0.17 -15.24
C ALA A 55 19.83 0.87 -16.60
N GLY A 56 20.01 2.20 -16.63
CA GLY A 56 20.15 2.97 -17.87
C GLY A 56 18.83 3.14 -18.64
N ILE A 57 17.69 2.99 -17.98
CA ILE A 57 16.36 3.14 -18.57
C ILE A 57 16.12 4.63 -18.92
N PRO A 58 15.51 4.94 -20.08
CA PRO A 58 15.13 6.31 -20.42
C PRO A 58 14.25 6.95 -19.34
N PHE A 59 14.45 8.23 -19.08
CA PHE A 59 13.73 8.97 -18.04
C PHE A 59 12.20 8.89 -18.17
N GLN A 60 11.68 8.91 -19.41
CA GLN A 60 10.24 8.81 -19.68
C GLN A 60 9.66 7.45 -19.27
N ASP A 61 10.42 6.37 -19.49
CA ASP A 61 10.01 5.01 -19.12
C ASP A 61 10.05 4.82 -17.60
N ALA A 62 11.04 5.41 -16.92
CA ALA A 62 11.12 5.44 -15.46
C ALA A 62 9.91 6.16 -14.83
N LEU A 63 9.52 7.32 -15.37
CA LEU A 63 8.32 8.03 -14.92
C LEU A 63 7.04 7.23 -15.16
N THR A 64 6.97 6.51 -16.28
CA THR A 64 5.84 5.63 -16.59
C THR A 64 5.73 4.49 -15.58
N ALA A 65 6.86 3.88 -15.19
CA ALA A 65 6.90 2.86 -14.16
C ALA A 65 6.41 3.38 -12.80
N ILE A 66 6.86 4.57 -12.37
CA ILE A 66 6.39 5.22 -11.14
C ILE A 66 4.88 5.48 -11.19
N TYR A 67 4.38 6.01 -12.31
CA TYR A 67 2.97 6.31 -12.48
C TYR A 67 2.10 5.04 -12.39
N LEU A 68 2.50 3.96 -13.08
CA LEU A 68 1.76 2.69 -13.06
C LEU A 68 1.76 2.05 -11.67
N SER A 69 2.90 2.05 -10.97
CA SER A 69 2.99 1.60 -9.57
C SER A 69 2.10 2.45 -8.65
N GLY A 70 2.09 3.77 -8.83
CA GLY A 70 1.21 4.68 -8.10
C GLY A 70 -0.28 4.43 -8.34
N LEU A 71 -0.68 4.02 -9.54
CA LEU A 71 -2.07 3.64 -9.83
C LEU A 71 -2.48 2.34 -9.12
N ASP A 72 -1.62 1.31 -9.13
CA ASP A 72 -1.94 0.04 -8.45
C ASP A 72 -2.05 0.22 -6.92
N HIS A 73 -1.16 1.03 -6.33
CA HIS A 73 -1.19 1.31 -4.90
C HIS A 73 -2.27 2.33 -4.49
N GLY A 74 -2.48 3.38 -5.30
CA GLY A 74 -3.45 4.44 -5.04
C GLY A 74 -4.92 3.99 -5.15
N VAL A 75 -5.24 3.11 -6.11
CA VAL A 75 -6.59 2.54 -6.26
C VAL A 75 -6.94 1.62 -5.09
N ASN A 76 -5.96 0.92 -4.52
CA ASN A 76 -6.16 0.04 -3.36
C ASN A 76 -6.26 0.81 -2.03
N GLY A 77 -5.60 1.98 -1.92
CA GLY A 77 -5.72 2.88 -0.75
C GLY A 77 -7.07 3.60 -0.66
N ARG A 78 -7.60 4.11 -1.78
CA ARG A 78 -8.86 4.89 -1.81
C ARG A 78 -10.12 4.10 -1.44
N LYS A 79 -10.15 2.78 -1.65
CA LYS A 79 -11.31 1.92 -1.34
C LYS A 79 -11.65 1.80 0.16
N LYS A 80 -10.86 2.41 1.05
CA LYS A 80 -11.14 2.44 2.50
C LYS A 80 -11.98 3.64 2.97
N HIS A 81 -12.15 4.68 2.14
CA HIS A 81 -12.83 5.95 2.51
C HIS A 81 -14.20 6.20 1.84
N VAL A 82 -14.86 5.14 1.36
CA VAL A 82 -16.30 5.16 1.03
C VAL A 82 -17.00 4.09 1.85
#